data_AF-A0A2I0F890-F1
#
_entry.id   AF-A0A2I0F890-F1
#
_cell.length_a   1.000
_cell.length_b   1.000
_cell.length_c   1.000
_cell.angle_alpha   90.00
_cell.angle_beta   90.00
_cell.angle_gamma   90.00
#
_symmetry.space_group_name_H-M   'P 1'
#
loop_
_entity.id
_entity.type
_entity.pdbx_description
1 polymer ?
#
loop_
_entity_poly.entity_id
_entity_poly.type
_entity_poly.pdbx_seq_one_letter_code
_entity_poly.pdbx_strand_id
1 'polypeptide(L)'
;MGQVQFIPEQKVKMTAAEAITQVRTMFNRNRVAVIYNKLGEEPKRIICFAAGLQERDKEDQFEKYNKIQRASIHLAIKQFAPVFTALSQFSLTEFNK
;
A
#
# COMPACT_ATOMS: atom_id res chain seq x y z
N MET A 1 -46.12 -26.97 24.68
CA MET A 1 -45.17 -27.48 23.65
C MET A 1 -44.43 -26.30 23.06
N GLY A 2 -43.10 -26.34 23.04
CA GLY A 2 -42.26 -25.29 22.47
C GLY A 2 -40.84 -25.36 23.03
N GLN A 3 -40.06 -26.35 22.60
CA GLN A 3 -38.63 -26.40 22.92
C GLN A 3 -37.91 -25.36 22.06
N VAL A 4 -37.28 -24.38 22.72
CA VAL A 4 -36.36 -23.44 22.06
C VAL A 4 -35.02 -24.15 21.91
N GLN A 5 -34.69 -24.56 20.69
CA GLN A 5 -33.37 -25.11 20.38
C GLN A 5 -32.33 -23.99 20.45
N PHE A 6 -31.42 -24.09 21.43
CA PHE A 6 -30.18 -23.32 21.42
C PHE A 6 -29.31 -23.80 20.25
N ILE A 7 -29.16 -22.96 19.24
CA ILE A 7 -28.15 -23.14 18.19
C ILE A 7 -26.82 -22.72 18.81
N PRO A 8 -25.86 -23.63 19.05
CA PRO A 8 -24.56 -23.20 19.52
C PRO A 8 -23.90 -22.40 18.39
N GLU A 9 -23.61 -21.13 18.65
CA GLU A 9 -22.70 -20.34 17.81
C GLU A 9 -21.39 -21.12 17.69
N GLN A 10 -21.20 -21.78 16.55
CA GLN A 10 -19.90 -22.31 16.16
C GLN A 10 -18.98 -21.11 16.00
N LYS A 11 -18.30 -20.71 17.08
CA LYS A 11 -17.07 -19.92 17.01
C LYS A 11 -16.09 -20.76 16.23
N VAL A 12 -16.05 -20.56 14.91
CA VAL A 12 -14.98 -21.04 14.04
C VAL A 12 -13.70 -20.49 14.65
N LYS A 13 -12.96 -21.36 15.36
CA LYS A 13 -11.68 -21.01 15.98
C LYS A 13 -10.68 -20.82 14.85
N MET A 14 -10.63 -19.59 14.34
CA MET A 14 -9.64 -19.19 13.37
C MET A 14 -8.26 -19.39 14.01
N THR A 15 -7.43 -20.20 13.36
CA THR A 15 -6.08 -20.46 13.86
C THR A 15 -5.23 -19.19 13.77
N ALA A 16 -4.21 -19.08 14.62
CA ALA A 16 -3.29 -17.94 14.56
C ALA A 16 -2.64 -17.79 13.16
N ALA A 17 -2.40 -18.92 12.47
CA ALA A 17 -1.88 -18.94 11.11
C ALA A 17 -2.87 -18.34 10.10
N GLU A 18 -4.16 -18.64 10.21
CA GLU A 18 -5.20 -18.06 9.36
C GLU A 18 -5.41 -16.57 9.66
N ALA A 19 -5.31 -16.15 10.92
CA ALA A 19 -5.35 -14.74 11.30
C ALA A 19 -4.15 -13.96 10.72
N ILE A 20 -2.94 -14.51 10.85
CA ILE A 20 -1.73 -13.92 10.25
C ILE A 20 -1.86 -13.87 8.73
N THR A 21 -2.42 -14.90 8.09
CA THR A 21 -2.62 -14.94 6.65
C THR A 21 -3.66 -13.93 6.18
N GLN A 22 -4.76 -13.75 6.92
CA GLN A 22 -5.73 -12.69 6.63
C GLN A 22 -5.14 -11.30 6.80
N VAL A 23 -4.39 -11.07 7.89
CA VAL A 23 -3.69 -9.80 8.13
C VAL A 23 -2.68 -9.54 7.01
N ARG A 24 -1.86 -10.52 6.63
CA ARG A 24 -0.94 -10.41 5.49
C ARG A 24 -1.67 -10.13 4.19
N THR A 25 -2.82 -10.75 3.96
CA THR A 25 -3.65 -10.51 2.77
C THR A 25 -4.23 -9.08 2.77
N MET A 26 -4.67 -8.57 3.92
CA MET A 26 -5.12 -7.18 4.08
C MET A 26 -3.98 -6.18 3.85
N PHE A 27 -2.79 -6.45 4.39
CA PHE A 27 -1.59 -5.64 4.17
C PHE A 27 -1.10 -5.70 2.71
N ASN A 28 -1.17 -6.86 2.06
CA ASN A 28 -0.84 -6.99 0.64
C ASN A 28 -1.80 -6.20 -0.24
N ARG A 29 -3.10 -6.14 0.12
CA ARG A 29 -4.09 -5.33 -0.60
C ARG A 29 -3.81 -3.83 -0.51
N ASN A 30 -3.11 -3.35 0.52
CA ASN A 30 -2.86 -1.92 0.70
C ASN A 30 -1.37 -1.53 0.86
N ARG A 31 -0.47 -2.36 0.33
CA ARG A 31 0.98 -2.14 0.44
C ARG A 31 1.40 -0.80 -0.18
N VAL A 32 0.71 -0.36 -1.23
CA VAL A 32 0.91 0.94 -1.87
C VAL A 32 0.61 2.09 -0.92
N ALA A 33 -0.50 2.06 -0.17
CA ALA A 33 -0.79 3.09 0.81
C ALA A 33 0.23 3.12 1.95
N VAL A 34 0.64 1.94 2.44
CA VAL A 34 1.66 1.85 3.50
C VAL A 34 2.97 2.45 3.04
N ILE A 35 3.40 2.18 1.80
CA ILE A 35 4.61 2.76 1.23
C ILE A 35 4.41 4.27 1.08
N TYR A 36 3.35 4.70 0.39
CA TYR A 36 3.08 6.11 0.13
C TYR A 36 3.04 6.94 1.41
N ASN A 37 2.32 6.49 2.42
CA ASN A 37 2.13 7.21 3.68
C ASN A 37 3.45 7.37 4.47
N LYS A 38 4.41 6.44 4.30
CA LYS A 38 5.73 6.49 4.94
C LYS A 38 6.74 7.37 4.21
N LEU A 39 6.46 7.78 2.97
CA LEU A 39 7.39 8.60 2.20
C LEU A 39 7.44 10.04 2.75
N GLY A 40 8.62 10.65 2.63
CA GLY A 40 8.79 12.08 2.83
C GLY A 40 8.07 12.90 1.75
N GLU A 41 8.04 14.22 1.95
CA GLU A 41 7.29 15.12 1.08
C GLU A 41 7.79 15.12 -0.37
N GLU A 42 9.10 15.13 -0.57
CA GLU A 42 9.72 15.18 -1.89
C GLU A 42 9.45 13.90 -2.71
N PRO A 43 9.68 12.67 -2.20
CA PRO A 43 9.26 11.46 -2.90
C PRO A 43 7.76 11.41 -3.21
N LYS A 44 6.90 11.92 -2.31
CA LYS A 44 5.45 12.03 -2.58
C LYS A 44 5.17 12.95 -3.76
N ARG A 45 5.83 14.11 -3.86
CA ARG A 45 5.71 15.03 -4.99
C ARG A 45 6.11 14.36 -6.31
N ILE A 46 7.23 13.63 -6.32
CA ILE A 46 7.71 12.90 -7.51
C ILE A 46 6.67 11.87 -7.97
N ILE A 47 6.11 11.10 -7.03
CA ILE A 47 5.06 10.11 -7.33
C ILE A 47 3.78 10.79 -7.86
N CYS A 48 3.36 11.90 -7.27
CA CYS A 48 2.20 12.66 -7.76
C CYS A 48 2.41 13.14 -9.20
N PHE A 49 3.57 13.73 -9.50
CA PHE A 49 3.89 14.19 -10.84
C PHE A 49 3.91 13.03 -11.85
N ALA A 50 4.54 11.90 -11.51
CA ALA A 50 4.57 10.72 -12.36
C ALA A 50 3.19 10.07 -12.56
N ALA A 51 2.28 10.23 -11.59
CA ALA A 51 0.89 9.82 -11.70
C ALA A 51 0.03 10.79 -12.54
N GLY A 52 0.62 11.85 -13.09
CA GLY A 52 -0.07 12.89 -13.86
C GLY A 52 -0.94 13.82 -12.99
N LEU A 53 -0.69 13.87 -11.67
CA LEU A 53 -1.38 14.73 -10.73
C LEU A 53 -0.68 16.09 -10.62
N GLN A 54 -1.44 17.14 -10.35
CA GLN A 54 -0.85 18.44 -10.07
C GLN A 54 -0.40 18.50 -8.62
N GLU A 55 0.55 19.39 -8.30
CA GLU A 55 1.05 19.53 -6.93
C GLU A 55 -0.05 19.91 -5.93
N ARG A 56 -1.04 20.70 -6.36
CA ARG A 56 -2.21 21.05 -5.55
C ARG A 56 -3.11 19.85 -5.21
N ASP A 57 -3.02 18.78 -5.99
CA ASP A 57 -3.78 17.54 -5.77
C ASP A 57 -3.02 16.58 -4.84
N LYS A 58 -1.82 16.96 -4.37
CA LYS A 58 -1.02 16.15 -3.46
C LYS A 58 -1.72 16.07 -2.10
N GLU A 59 -1.96 14.84 -1.69
CA GLU A 59 -2.47 14.49 -0.37
C GLU A 59 -1.38 13.88 0.50
N ASP A 60 -1.43 14.16 1.80
CA ASP A 60 -0.49 13.59 2.78
C ASP A 60 -0.68 12.09 2.98
N GLN A 61 -1.91 11.62 2.79
CA GLN A 61 -2.33 10.24 3.00
C GLN A 61 -2.96 9.66 1.73
N PHE A 62 -2.58 8.44 1.38
CA PHE A 62 -3.04 7.74 0.19
C PHE A 62 -4.57 7.57 0.17
N GLU A 63 -5.18 7.42 1.35
CA GLU A 63 -6.60 7.27 1.55
C GLU A 63 -7.42 8.51 1.17
N LYS A 64 -6.80 9.69 1.05
CA LYS A 64 -7.52 10.90 0.65
C LYS A 64 -7.71 10.99 -0.88
N TYR A 65 -6.88 10.29 -1.65
CA TYR A 65 -7.06 10.22 -3.09
C TYR A 65 -8.33 9.48 -3.48
N ASN A 66 -8.96 9.91 -4.57
CA ASN A 66 -10.07 9.19 -5.17
C ASN A 66 -9.58 7.91 -5.89
N LYS A 67 -10.52 7.06 -6.32
CA LYS A 67 -10.21 5.75 -6.93
C LYS A 67 -9.31 5.86 -8.17
N ILE A 68 -9.51 6.88 -9.01
CA ILE A 68 -8.74 7.08 -10.24
C ILE A 68 -7.32 7.51 -9.89
N GLN A 69 -7.18 8.50 -9.01
CA GLN A 69 -5.88 8.99 -8.54
C GLN A 69 -5.07 7.88 -7.86
N ARG A 70 -5.70 7.05 -7.02
CA ARG A 70 -5.05 5.88 -6.40
C ARG A 70 -4.52 4.89 -7.43
N ALA A 71 -5.28 4.64 -8.50
CA ALA A 71 -4.84 3.75 -9.58
C ALA A 71 -3.63 4.33 -10.32
N SER A 72 -3.63 5.64 -10.61
CA SER A 72 -2.49 6.33 -11.25
C SER A 72 -1.24 6.30 -10.36
N ILE A 73 -1.38 6.56 -9.06
CA ILE A 73 -0.28 6.48 -8.10
C ILE A 73 0.29 5.05 -8.02
N HIS A 74 -0.58 4.04 -7.99
CA HIS A 74 -0.15 2.65 -7.99
C HIS A 74 0.66 2.31 -9.25
N LEU A 75 0.20 2.78 -10.42
CA LEU A 75 0.92 2.59 -11.67
C LEU A 75 2.29 3.28 -11.66
N ALA A 76 2.36 4.54 -11.20
CA ALA A 76 3.60 5.29 -11.09
C ALA A 76 4.63 4.59 -10.18
N ILE A 77 4.20 4.14 -9.00
CA ILE A 77 5.06 3.38 -8.08
C ILE A 77 5.55 2.08 -8.72
N LYS A 78 4.68 1.36 -9.44
CA LYS A 78 5.04 0.13 -10.14
C LYS A 78 6.07 0.38 -11.26
N GLN A 79 5.96 1.49 -11.98
CA GLN A 79 6.90 1.88 -13.02
C GLN A 79 8.27 2.28 -12.45
N PHE A 80 8.31 2.94 -11.29
CA PHE A 80 9.56 3.33 -10.67
C PHE A 80 10.28 2.22 -9.91
N ALA A 81 9.55 1.22 -9.39
CA ALA A 81 10.15 0.11 -8.65
C ALA A 81 11.39 -0.54 -9.34
N PRO A 82 11.37 -0.89 -10.64
CA PRO A 82 12.56 -1.43 -11.31
C PRO A 82 13.69 -0.40 -11.44
N VAL A 83 13.37 0.89 -11.66
CA VAL A 83 14.36 1.97 -11.79
C VAL A 83 15.10 2.14 -10.46
N PHE A 84 14.38 2.26 -9.35
CA PHE A 84 15.00 2.37 -8.03
C PHE A 84 15.78 1.11 -7.64
N THR A 85 15.31 -0.07 -8.06
CA THR A 85 16.06 -1.32 -7.84
C THR A 85 17.40 -1.28 -8.56
N ALA A 86 17.42 -0.86 -9.83
CA ALA A 86 18.68 -0.69 -10.59
C ALA A 86 19.58 0.38 -9.96
N LEU A 87 19.02 1.54 -9.58
CA LEU A 87 19.78 2.63 -8.96
C LEU A 87 20.37 2.24 -7.60
N SER A 88 19.67 1.40 -6.82
CA SER A 88 20.14 0.94 -5.51
C SER A 88 21.38 0.04 -5.57
N GLN A 89 21.72 -0.47 -6.77
CA GLN A 89 22.92 -1.26 -6.98
C GLN A 89 24.17 -0.39 -7.14
N PHE A 90 24.01 0.89 -7.48
CA PHE A 90 25.12 1.83 -7.57
C PHE A 90 25.46 2.35 -6.18
N SER A 91 26.75 2.29 -5.83
CA SER A 91 27.20 2.84 -4.55
C SER A 91 27.49 4.34 -4.70
N LEU A 92 27.30 5.12 -3.63
CA LEU A 92 27.58 6.56 -3.64
C LEU A 92 29.03 6.91 -4.04
N THR A 93 29.97 5.97 -3.92
CA THR A 93 31.36 6.16 -4.34
C THR A 93 31.54 6.16 -5.87
N GLU A 94 30.56 5.67 -6.63
CA GLU A 94 30.60 5.72 -8.11
C GLU A 94 30.20 7.10 -8.68
N PHE A 95 29.49 7.93 -7.90
CA PHE A 95 29.06 9.27 -8.33
C PHE A 95 30.08 10.38 -8.02
N ASN A 96 31.15 10.08 -7.28
CA ASN A 96 32.18 11.05 -6.84
C ASN A 96 33.54 10.84 -7.54
N LYS A 97 33.57 10.21 -8.71
CA LYS A 97 34.74 10.17 -9.61
C LYS A 97 34.57 11.20 -10.72
#